data_AF-H0F3U0-F1
#
_entry.id   AF-H0F3U0-F1
#
_cell.length_a   1.000
_cell.length_b   1.000
_cell.length_c   1.000
_cell.angle_alpha   90.00
_cell.angle_beta   90.00
_cell.angle_gamma   90.00
#
_symmetry.space_group_name_H-M   'P 1'
#
loop_
_entity.id
_entity.type
_entity.pdbx_description
1 polymer ?
#
loop_
_entity_poly.entity_id
_entity_poly.type
_entity_poly.pdbx_seq_one_letter_code
_entity_poly.pdbx_strand_id
1 'polypeptide(L)' 'MPIIEFTLAEGSPYIEINQLLKATGVCDSGGAGKMLVAEGHVSVGGTVETRKTAKIRGGQIVTCGDVRIVVRDFDAAGAA' A
#
# COMPACT_ATOMS: atom_id res chain seq x y z
N MET A 1 16.26 -4.33 0.62
CA MET A 1 14.92 -3.79 0.30
C MET A 1 13.89 -4.89 0.59
N PRO A 2 13.26 -4.92 1.79
CA PRO A 2 12.21 -5.89 2.11
C PRO A 2 10.98 -5.72 1.20
N ILE A 3 10.38 -6.85 0.83
CA ILE A 3 9.13 -6.92 0.06
C ILE A 3 8.03 -7.44 0.99
N ILE A 4 6.94 -6.69 1.07
CA ILE A 4 5.75 -7.03 1.83
C ILE A 4 4.64 -7.36 0.84
N GLU A 5 4.05 -8.53 0.97
CA GLU A 5 2.85 -8.86 0.20
C GLU A 5 1.60 -8.50 1.02
N PHE A 6 0.71 -7.72 0.43
CA PHE A 6 -0.54 -7.31 1.06
C PHE A 6 -1.72 -7.72 0.18
N THR A 7 -2.57 -8.59 0.70
CA THR A 7 -3.80 -8.99 0.02
C THR A 7 -4.94 -8.09 0.46
N LEU A 8 -5.71 -7.56 -0.49
CA LEU A 8 -6.93 -6.81 -0.21
C LEU A 8 -7.94 -7.67 0.57
N ALA A 9 -8.84 -7.02 1.30
CA ALA A 9 -9.92 -7.73 2.00
C ALA A 9 -11.01 -8.18 1.00
N GLU A 10 -11.71 -9.26 1.34
CA GLU A 10 -12.86 -9.74 0.58
C GLU A 10 -13.91 -8.62 0.41
N GLY A 11 -14.35 -8.39 -0.82
CA GLY A 11 -15.30 -7.33 -1.16
C GLY A 11 -14.74 -5.90 -1.14
N SER A 12 -13.43 -5.71 -0.87
CA SER A 12 -12.78 -4.40 -0.91
C SER A 12 -12.02 -4.20 -2.22
N PRO A 13 -12.53 -3.38 -3.16
CA PRO A 13 -11.91 -3.21 -4.48
C PRO A 13 -10.63 -2.36 -4.45
N TYR A 14 -10.34 -1.70 -3.33
CA TYR A 14 -9.14 -0.90 -3.12
C TYR A 14 -8.86 -0.72 -1.62
N ILE A 15 -7.64 -0.31 -1.31
CA ILE A 15 -7.23 0.18 0.00
C ILE A 15 -6.60 1.57 -0.13
N GLU A 16 -6.79 2.43 0.87
CA GLU A 16 -6.12 3.73 0.90
C GLU A 16 -4.64 3.57 1.25
N ILE A 17 -3.77 4.36 0.63
CA ILE A 17 -2.31 4.28 0.84
C ILE A 17 -1.92 4.46 2.32
N ASN A 18 -2.62 5.32 3.07
CA ASN A 18 -2.38 5.52 4.51
C ASN A 18 -2.75 4.28 5.35
N GLN A 19 -3.80 3.54 4.97
CA GLN A 19 -4.26 2.33 5.64
C GLN A 19 -3.34 1.18 5.27
N LEU A 20 -2.90 1.11 4.01
CA LEU A 20 -1.93 0.13 3.54
C LEU A 20 -0.62 0.24 4.32
N LEU A 21 -0.07 1.44 4.46
CA LEU A 21 1.16 1.70 5.21
C LEU A 21 1.05 1.26 6.69
N LYS A 22 -0.10 1.50 7.31
CA LYS A 22 -0.39 1.03 8.67
C LYS A 22 -0.54 -0.49 8.72
N ALA A 23 -1.30 -1.08 7.80
CA ALA A 23 -1.61 -2.51 7.80
C ALA A 23 -0.38 -3.38 7.49
N THR A 24 0.55 -2.85 6.72
CA THR A 24 1.84 -3.49 6.39
C THR A 24 2.92 -3.28 7.45
N GLY A 25 2.65 -2.46 8.48
CA GLY A 25 3.64 -2.14 9.51
C GLY A 25 4.78 -1.23 9.05
N VAL A 26 4.67 -0.59 7.88
CA VAL A 26 5.64 0.41 7.42
C VAL A 26 5.57 1.68 8.26
N CYS A 27 4.42 1.94 8.89
CA CYS A 27 4.23 3.06 9.78
C CYS A 27 3.66 2.61 11.12
N ASP A 28 4.27 3.07 12.21
CA ASP A 28 3.81 2.79 13.58
C ASP A 28 2.45 3.46 13.91
N SER A 29 2.05 4.47 13.14
CA SER A 29 0.78 5.16 13.32
C SER A 29 0.20 5.70 12.01
N GLY A 30 -1.11 5.91 11.99
CA GLY A 30 -1.79 6.57 10.88
C GLY A 30 -1.37 8.05 10.68
N GLY A 31 -0.72 8.66 11.68
CA GLY A 31 -0.11 9.99 11.56
C GLY A 31 1.19 9.94 10.74
N ALA A 32 2.07 8.99 11.04
CA ALA A 32 3.33 8.80 10.33
C ALA A 32 3.09 8.48 8.83
N GLY A 33 2.13 7.61 8.52
CA GLY A 33 1.78 7.30 7.13
C GLY A 33 1.27 8.51 6.34
N LYS A 34 0.53 9.44 6.98
CA LYS A 34 0.08 10.67 6.34
C LYS A 34 1.22 11.63 6.03
N MET A 35 2.23 11.71 6.92
CA MET A 35 3.42 12.54 6.70
C MET A 35 4.25 12.01 5.54
N LEU A 36 4.57 10.72 5.53
CA LEU A 36 5.40 10.12 4.46
C LEU A 36 4.79 10.33 3.06
N VAL A 37 3.47 10.18 2.94
CA VAL A 37 2.76 10.45 1.69
C VAL A 37 2.78 11.95 1.36
N ALA A 38 2.55 12.83 2.34
CA ALA A 38 2.57 14.27 2.11
C ALA A 38 3.95 14.80 1.70
N GLU A 39 5.02 14.18 2.20
CA GLU A 39 6.41 14.51 1.88
C GLU A 39 6.88 13.88 0.56
N GLY A 40 6.06 13.04 -0.09
CA GLY A 40 6.41 12.40 -1.35
C GLY A 40 7.41 11.24 -1.20
N HIS A 41 7.54 10.67 -0.01
CA HIS A 41 8.37 9.48 0.23
C HIS A 41 7.72 8.18 -0.24
N VAL A 42 6.51 8.26 -0.79
CA VAL A 42 5.74 7.10 -1.26
C VAL A 42 5.54 7.20 -2.77
N SER A 43 5.77 6.10 -3.47
CA SER A 43 5.60 5.98 -4.91
C SER A 43 4.75 4.76 -5.27
N VAL A 44 3.82 4.92 -6.20
CA VAL A 44 2.96 3.85 -6.69
C VAL A 44 3.33 3.56 -8.14
N GLY A 45 3.79 2.34 -8.44
CA GLY A 45 4.20 1.96 -9.79
C GLY A 45 5.31 2.83 -10.38
N GLY A 46 6.15 3.44 -9.54
CA GLY A 46 7.22 4.35 -9.95
C GLY A 46 6.81 5.84 -10.05
N THR A 47 5.55 6.19 -9.78
CA THR A 47 5.10 7.58 -9.70
C THR A 47 4.98 8.02 -8.24
N VAL A 48 5.62 9.13 -7.87
CA VAL A 48 5.49 9.71 -6.52
C VAL A 48 4.02 10.07 -6.28
N GLU A 49 3.46 9.52 -5.21
CA GLU A 49 2.06 9.74 -4.84
C GLU A 49 2.02 10.62 -3.58
N THR A 50 1.37 11.77 -3.70
CA THR A 50 1.24 12.74 -2.61
C THR A 50 -0.16 12.75 -1.98
N ARG A 51 -1.10 11.99 -2.57
CA ARG A 51 -2.48 11.90 -2.08
C ARG A 51 -2.58 10.84 -0.97
N LYS A 52 -2.78 11.32 0.25
CA LYS A 52 -2.93 10.49 1.48
C LYS A 52 -4.06 9.46 1.42
N THR A 53 -5.04 9.70 0.56
CA THR A 53 -6.22 8.84 0.32
C THR A 53 -6.21 8.25 -1.09
N ALA A 54 -5.03 8.12 -1.71
CA ALA A 54 -4.87 7.42 -2.98
C ALA A 54 -5.40 5.98 -2.86
N LYS A 55 -6.24 5.59 -3.81
CA LYS A 55 -6.88 4.27 -3.85
C LYS A 55 -5.97 3.28 -4.57
N ILE A 56 -5.34 2.41 -3.82
CA ILE A 56 -4.46 1.34 -4.32
C ILE A 56 -5.30 0.09 -4.54
N ARG A 57 -5.15 -0.52 -5.71
CA ARG A 57 -5.84 -1.76 -6.11
C ARG A 57 -4.85 -2.91 -6.23
N GLY A 58 -5.33 -4.15 -6.31
CA GLY A 58 -4.46 -5.29 -6.57
C GLY A 58 -3.72 -5.15 -7.90
N GLY A 59 -2.54 -5.75 -7.94
CA GLY A 59 -1.57 -5.60 -9.02
C GLY A 59 -0.71 -4.33 -8.92
N GLN A 60 -1.03 -3.38 -8.03
CA GLN A 60 -0.20 -2.19 -7.82
C GLN A 60 0.92 -2.43 -6.82
N ILE A 61 2.00 -1.69 -7.02
CA ILE A 61 3.21 -1.78 -6.20
C ILE A 61 3.46 -0.43 -5.56
N VAL A 62 3.44 -0.38 -4.24
CA VAL A 62 3.72 0.81 -3.45
C VAL A 62 5.13 0.70 -2.91
N THR A 63 5.95 1.73 -3.10
CA THR A 63 7.32 1.79 -2.58
C THR A 63 7.40 2.96 -1.61
N CYS A 64 7.94 2.73 -0.43
CA CYS A 64 8.12 3.76 0.60
C CYS A 64 9.52 3.62 1.19
N GLY A 65 10.39 4.60 0.89
CA GLY A 65 11.81 4.52 1.25
C GLY A 65 12.44 3.21 0.78
N ASP A 66 12.87 2.39 1.73
CA ASP A 66 13.53 1.10 1.48
C ASP A 66 12.56 -0.10 1.48
N VAL A 67 11.25 0.12 1.61
CA VAL A 67 10.23 -0.94 1.66
C VAL A 67 9.40 -0.95 0.39
N ARG A 68 9.11 -2.15 -0.11
CA ARG A 68 8.23 -2.37 -1.25
C ARG A 68 7.03 -3.20 -0.83
N ILE A 69 5.84 -2.70 -1.10
CA ILE A 69 4.57 -3.36 -0.83
C ILE A 69 3.96 -3.78 -2.16
N VAL A 70 3.73 -5.07 -2.34
CA VAL A 70 3.02 -5.63 -3.49
C VAL A 70 1.58 -5.88 -3.08
N VAL A 71 0.65 -5.13 -3.67
CA VAL A 71 -0.77 -5.29 -3.38
C VAL A 71 -1.34 -6.36 -4.31
N ARG A 72 -1.95 -7.39 -3.75
CA ARG A 72 -2.67 -8.44 -4.47
C ARG A 72 -4.17 -8.27 -4.26
N ASP A 73 -4.95 -8.55 -5.29
CA ASP A 73 -6.39 -8.66 -5.12
C ASP A 73 -6.72 -9.86 -4.24
N PHE A 74 -7.85 -9.78 -3.53
CA PHE A 74 -8.43 -10.94 -2.88
C PHE A 74 -8.93 -11.89 -3.97
N ASP A 75 -8.11 -12.85 -4.36
CA ASP A 75 -8.54 -13.92 -5.24
C ASP A 75 -9.12 -15.05 -4.38
N ALA A 76 -10.45 -15.19 -4.42
CA ALA A 76 -11.14 -16.33 -3.83
C ALA A 76 -10.81 -17.64 -4.55
N ALA A 77 -10.10 -17.60 -5.69
CA ALA A 77 -9.66 -18.76 -6.46
C ALA A 77 -8.28 -19.32 -6.03
N GLY A 78 -7.86 -19.09 -4.78
CA GLY A 78 -6.75 -19.80 -4.14
C GLY A 78 -7.07 -21.26 -3.77
N ALA A 79 -7.84 -21.97 -4.59
CA ALA A 79 -8.03 -23.42 -4.51
C ALA A 79 -7.85 -24.01 -5.91
N ALA A 80 -6.60 -24.20 -6.29
CA ALA A 80 -6.21 -25.18 -7.29
C ALA A 80 -5.62 -26.40 -6.56
#